data_AF-A0A2T6ZK85-F1
#
_entry.id   AF-A0A2T6ZK85-F1
#
_cell.length_a   1.000
_cell.length_b   1.000
_cell.length_c   1.000
_cell.angle_alpha   90.00
_cell.angle_beta   90.00
_cell.angle_gamma   90.00
#
_symmetry.space_group_name_H-M   'P 1'
#
loop_
_entity.id
_entity.type
_entity.pdbx_description
1 polymer ?
#
loop_
_entity_poly.entity_id
_entity_poly.type
_entity_poly.pdbx_seq_one_letter_code
_entity_poly.pdbx_strand_id
1 'polypeptide(L)'
;MFPPRNGNDILVAGEIYWISVLGTNEMLAAAEDLCLREYQESDWNQMWVCEITSGCRTGMRNRQTNRFLGWRGNDQPRCLSSYHFAWEWLTFIRHSLGGYSIMMNPWGLDKLRPLERVGGTSPYLKISEIHTQFGLHRLKNPTFRRFEWVIPGRLARSSAPYYDGEDTDENINETSIEFLNNYGIKNIISLNSVELSLRQKDRLRAAGISYSHIRAVECTAVTQEQFDQIWKAYDKAGATIVYCGYGDGRTGMAISAIQLFQGRALGDSGYRENGVQCLSQLAALNTLSDRINGRESLPISVSHYLC
;
A
#
# COMPACT_ATOMS: atom_id res chain seq x y z
N MET A 1 11.57 2.63 -8.46
CA MET A 1 11.76 4.08 -8.26
C MET A 1 10.69 4.56 -7.30
N PHE A 2 11.07 4.78 -6.04
CA PHE A 2 10.25 5.16 -4.91
C PHE A 2 10.77 6.54 -4.44
N PRO A 3 9.93 7.50 -3.99
CA PRO A 3 8.56 7.30 -3.55
C PRO A 3 7.49 7.51 -4.63
N PRO A 4 6.46 6.63 -4.67
CA PRO A 4 5.31 6.74 -5.52
C PRO A 4 4.43 7.80 -4.88
N ARG A 5 3.99 8.77 -5.70
CA ARG A 5 3.05 9.87 -5.42
C ARG A 5 3.72 11.23 -5.33
N ASN A 6 2.90 12.25 -5.54
CA ASN A 6 3.24 13.67 -5.45
C ASN A 6 3.55 14.15 -4.01
N GLY A 7 3.72 13.23 -3.04
CA GLY A 7 3.98 13.57 -1.63
C GLY A 7 2.88 14.42 -0.99
N ASN A 8 1.62 14.08 -1.27
CA ASN A 8 0.43 14.85 -0.89
C ASN A 8 -0.33 14.25 0.29
N ASP A 9 0.23 13.27 1.00
CA ASP A 9 -0.50 12.59 2.07
C ASP A 9 -0.77 13.55 3.24
N ILE A 10 -1.95 13.41 3.87
CA ILE A 10 -2.36 14.19 5.03
C ILE A 10 -1.70 13.60 6.28
N LEU A 11 -1.29 14.47 7.21
CA LEU A 11 -0.73 14.08 8.49
C LEU A 11 -1.79 13.46 9.41
N VAL A 12 -1.45 12.30 9.96
CA VAL A 12 -2.25 11.55 10.92
C VAL A 12 -1.34 11.21 12.09
N ALA A 13 -1.79 11.49 13.31
CA ALA A 13 -1.02 11.21 14.51
C ALA A 13 -0.71 9.71 14.63
N GLY A 14 0.52 9.38 15.02
CA GLY A 14 1.03 8.02 15.18
C GLY A 14 1.53 7.36 13.88
N GLU A 15 1.19 7.91 12.70
CA GLU A 15 1.59 7.33 11.41
C GLU A 15 3.04 7.69 11.05
N ILE A 16 3.67 6.85 10.23
CA ILE A 16 5.05 7.03 9.77
C ILE A 16 5.05 7.66 8.39
N TYR A 17 6.01 8.53 8.12
CA TYR A 17 6.18 9.26 6.86
C TYR A 17 7.64 9.22 6.40
N TRP A 18 7.83 9.15 5.09
CA TRP A 18 9.01 9.69 4.43
C TRP A 18 8.74 11.14 4.03
N ILE A 19 9.75 12.00 4.17
CA ILE A 19 9.67 13.41 3.83
C ILE A 19 10.71 13.67 2.75
N SER A 20 10.29 13.81 1.49
CA SER A 20 11.20 14.01 0.36
C SER A 20 11.29 15.47 -0.05
N VAL A 21 12.35 15.90 -0.72
CA VAL A 21 12.30 17.14 -1.53
C VAL A 21 11.45 16.87 -2.76
N LEU A 22 10.46 17.73 -3.03
CA LEU A 22 9.48 17.50 -4.08
C LEU A 22 10.17 17.40 -5.45
N GLY A 23 9.82 16.37 -6.23
CA GLY A 23 10.39 16.14 -7.57
C GLY A 23 11.77 15.49 -7.57
N THR A 24 12.28 15.06 -6.41
CA THR A 24 13.59 14.39 -6.28
C THR A 24 13.46 13.07 -5.51
N ASN A 25 14.55 12.29 -5.48
CA ASN A 25 14.67 11.09 -4.65
C ASN A 25 15.35 11.36 -3.30
N GLU A 26 15.55 12.63 -2.92
CA GLU A 26 16.22 12.99 -1.68
C GLU A 26 15.24 13.05 -0.51
N MET A 27 15.59 12.40 0.59
CA MET A 27 14.82 12.24 1.82
C MET A 27 15.45 13.02 2.97
N LEU A 28 14.60 13.59 3.81
CA LEU A 28 15.00 14.12 5.11
C LEU A 28 15.42 12.97 6.03
N ALA A 29 16.65 13.03 6.53
CA ALA A 29 17.25 12.02 7.38
C ALA A 29 17.80 12.64 8.67
N ALA A 30 17.64 11.93 9.79
CA ALA A 30 18.33 12.23 11.04
C ALA A 30 19.58 11.35 11.15
N ALA A 31 20.74 11.88 10.77
CA ALA A 31 22.03 11.23 11.04
C ALA A 31 22.67 11.86 12.29
N GLU A 32 24.00 11.98 12.34
CA GLU A 32 24.68 12.87 13.29
C GLU A 32 24.10 14.30 13.22
N ASP A 33 23.78 14.72 11.99
CA ASP A 33 23.09 15.96 11.67
C ASP A 33 21.85 15.72 10.80
N LEU A 34 20.91 16.67 10.86
CA LEU A 34 19.75 16.69 9.97
C LEU A 34 20.21 17.04 8.55
N CYS A 35 19.97 16.13 7.60
CA CYS A 35 20.41 16.30 6.22
C CYS A 35 19.43 15.65 5.23
N LEU A 36 19.62 15.98 3.95
CA LEU A 36 19.01 15.32 2.81
C LEU A 36 19.95 14.23 2.31
N ARG A 37 19.42 13.05 2.05
CA ARG A 37 20.15 11.91 1.49
C ARG A 37 19.32 11.25 0.41
N GLU A 38 19.94 10.58 -0.54
CA GLU A 38 19.17 9.72 -1.45
C GLU A 38 18.36 8.70 -0.66
N TYR A 39 17.17 8.38 -1.17
CA TYR A 39 16.31 7.36 -0.61
C TYR A 39 17.07 6.04 -0.45
N GLN A 40 17.05 5.51 0.76
CA GLN A 40 17.56 4.18 1.06
C GLN A 40 16.44 3.35 1.63
N GLU A 41 16.18 2.20 0.99
CA GLU A 41 15.17 1.27 1.46
C GLU A 41 15.51 0.80 2.87
N SER A 42 14.50 0.78 3.74
CA SER A 42 14.63 0.37 5.14
C SER A 42 15.58 1.20 6.00
N ASP A 43 16.04 2.38 5.56
CA ASP A 43 16.82 3.28 6.42
C ASP A 43 15.90 4.00 7.43
N TRP A 44 15.92 3.55 8.67
CA TRP A 44 15.10 4.09 9.75
C TRP A 44 15.44 5.54 10.09
N ASN A 45 16.63 6.04 9.69
CA ASN A 45 16.98 7.44 9.83
C ASN A 45 16.16 8.35 8.91
N GLN A 46 15.55 7.82 7.85
CA GLN A 46 14.72 8.57 6.90
C GLN A 46 13.22 8.55 7.27
N MET A 47 12.86 7.86 8.36
CA MET A 47 11.47 7.60 8.74
C MET A 47 11.04 8.48 9.90
N TRP A 48 9.89 9.14 9.76
CA TRP A 48 9.39 10.13 10.70
C TRP A 48 7.99 9.76 11.18
N VAL A 49 7.83 9.59 12.49
CA VAL A 49 6.54 9.40 13.16
C VAL A 49 5.90 10.77 13.35
N CYS A 50 4.69 10.97 12.82
CA CYS A 50 3.91 12.16 13.07
C CYS A 50 3.32 12.08 14.49
N GLU A 51 3.57 13.09 15.32
CA GLU A 51 2.94 13.21 16.63
C GLU A 51 2.15 14.51 16.73
N ILE A 52 1.00 14.44 17.38
CA ILE A 52 0.12 15.59 17.59
C ILE A 52 -0.19 15.67 19.07
N THR A 53 0.17 16.78 19.71
CA THR A 53 -0.13 17.04 21.13
C THR A 53 -1.61 17.37 21.34
N SER A 54 -2.05 17.39 22.60
CA SER A 54 -3.41 17.84 22.99
C SER A 54 -3.74 19.26 22.54
N GLY A 55 -2.73 20.11 22.30
CA GLY A 55 -2.89 21.45 21.74
C GLY A 55 -2.89 21.51 20.20
N CYS A 56 -3.11 20.37 19.53
CA CYS A 56 -3.04 20.23 18.07
C CYS A 56 -1.70 20.67 17.46
N ARG A 57 -0.60 20.59 18.24
CA ARG A 57 0.73 20.92 17.74
C ARG A 57 1.34 19.67 17.13
N THR A 58 1.76 19.78 15.88
CA THR A 58 2.37 18.69 15.11
C THR A 58 3.87 18.64 15.35
N GLY A 59 4.42 17.44 15.40
CA GLY A 59 5.85 17.16 15.49
C GLY A 59 6.20 15.96 14.64
N MET A 60 7.47 15.84 14.29
CA MET A 60 8.00 14.69 13.55
C MET A 60 9.12 14.06 14.37
N ARG A 61 8.87 12.90 14.95
CA ARG A 61 9.89 12.14 15.68
C ARG A 61 10.56 11.15 14.75
N ASN A 62 11.88 11.21 14.66
CA ASN A 62 12.64 10.25 13.89
C ASN A 62 12.55 8.85 14.50
N ARG A 63 12.35 7.83 13.66
CA ARG A 63 12.15 6.45 14.11
C ARG A 63 13.42 5.83 14.70
N GLN A 64 14.59 6.12 14.15
CA GLN A 64 15.86 5.56 14.62
C GLN A 64 16.33 6.24 15.91
N THR A 65 16.36 7.58 15.92
CA THR A 65 16.95 8.33 17.05
C THR A 65 15.97 8.57 18.18
N ASN A 66 14.67 8.36 17.96
CA ASN A 66 13.58 8.75 18.87
C ASN A 66 13.59 10.24 19.26
N ARG A 67 14.19 11.09 18.43
CA ARG A 67 14.26 12.53 18.64
C ARG A 67 13.38 13.28 17.66
N PHE A 68 12.88 14.42 18.09
CA PHE A 68 12.03 15.28 17.28
C PHE A 68 12.85 16.18 16.36
N LEU A 69 12.34 16.34 15.14
CA LEU A 69 12.70 17.43 14.26
C LEU A 69 12.29 18.75 14.91
N GLY A 70 13.26 19.62 15.11
CA GLY A 70 13.05 20.92 15.71
C GLY A 70 14.14 21.90 15.31
N TRP A 71 14.18 23.01 16.02
CA TRP A 71 15.18 24.04 15.83
C TRP A 71 16.01 24.21 17.10
N ARG A 72 17.30 24.54 16.94
CA ARG A 72 18.17 24.87 18.06
C ARG A 72 19.22 25.91 17.70
N GLY A 73 18.91 27.19 17.87
CA GLY A 73 19.86 28.30 17.66
C GLY A 73 20.40 28.40 16.22
N ASN A 74 21.01 29.56 15.88
CA ASN A 74 21.76 29.76 14.64
C ASN A 74 21.04 29.37 13.33
N ASP A 75 19.71 29.45 13.27
CA ASP A 75 18.89 29.10 12.10
C ASP A 75 19.08 27.67 11.55
N GLN A 76 19.60 26.75 12.37
CA GLN A 76 19.87 25.38 11.95
C GLN A 76 18.81 24.41 12.51
N PRO A 77 18.06 23.72 11.63
CA PRO A 77 17.17 22.64 12.05
C PRO A 77 17.99 21.43 12.51
N ARG A 78 17.51 20.75 13.55
CA ARG A 78 18.20 19.63 14.21
C ARG A 78 17.21 18.54 14.63
N CYS A 79 17.73 17.35 14.95
CA CYS A 79 16.95 16.24 15.50
C CYS A 79 17.55 15.83 16.87
N LEU A 80 17.21 16.58 17.92
CA LEU A 80 17.93 16.50 19.21
C LEU A 80 17.04 16.20 20.42
N SER A 81 15.84 16.77 20.50
CA SER A 81 14.99 16.66 21.67
C SER A 81 14.26 15.31 21.70
N SER A 82 14.21 14.66 22.87
CA SER A 82 13.35 13.49 23.10
C SER A 82 11.91 13.86 23.46
N TYR A 83 11.61 15.15 23.56
CA TYR A 83 10.31 15.68 23.99
C TYR A 83 9.79 16.70 22.98
N HIS A 84 8.47 16.76 22.84
CA HIS A 84 7.79 17.64 21.90
C HIS A 84 7.50 19.03 22.50
N PHE A 85 8.54 19.84 22.68
CA PHE A 85 8.40 21.21 23.18
C PHE A 85 8.04 22.19 22.05
N ALA A 86 7.87 23.46 22.40
CA ALA A 86 7.53 24.53 21.46
C ALA A 86 8.52 24.67 20.29
N TRP A 87 9.77 24.25 20.49
CA TRP A 87 10.85 24.30 19.50
C TRP A 87 10.78 23.18 18.45
N GLU A 88 9.97 22.15 18.72
CA GLU A 88 9.71 20.99 17.87
C GLU A 88 8.31 21.06 17.24
N TRP A 89 7.59 22.18 17.41
CA TRP A 89 6.30 22.40 16.77
C TRP A 89 6.50 22.76 15.29
N LEU A 90 5.84 21.98 14.43
CA LEU A 90 5.89 22.13 12.99
C LEU A 90 4.50 22.51 12.47
N THR A 91 4.48 23.39 11.48
CA THR A 91 3.28 23.70 10.70
C THR A 91 3.51 23.31 9.25
N PHE A 92 2.62 22.51 8.68
CA PHE A 92 2.71 22.06 7.29
C PHE A 92 1.72 22.84 6.44
N ILE A 93 2.23 23.66 5.52
CA ILE A 93 1.40 24.45 4.60
C ILE A 93 1.36 23.72 3.27
N ARG A 94 0.19 23.22 2.88
CA ARG A 94 -0.01 22.52 1.61
C ARG A 94 -0.06 23.51 0.44
N HIS A 95 0.61 23.19 -0.65
CA HIS A 95 0.57 23.98 -1.88
C HIS A 95 -0.44 23.42 -2.88
N SER A 96 -1.02 24.31 -3.70
CA SER A 96 -2.02 23.94 -4.72
C SER A 96 -1.48 22.99 -5.78
N LEU A 97 -0.20 23.13 -6.12
CA LEU A 97 0.51 22.28 -7.10
C LEU A 97 1.06 20.98 -6.48
N GLY A 98 0.80 20.73 -5.19
CA GLY A 98 1.25 19.55 -4.46
C GLY A 98 2.40 19.84 -3.48
N GLY A 99 2.73 18.89 -2.62
CA GLY A 99 3.73 19.05 -1.58
C GLY A 99 3.38 20.09 -0.50
N TYR A 100 4.37 20.36 0.35
CA TYR A 100 4.23 21.14 1.57
C TYR A 100 5.44 22.05 1.81
N SER A 101 5.21 23.22 2.37
CA SER A 101 6.23 23.94 3.14
C SER A 101 6.18 23.48 4.59
N ILE A 102 7.33 23.12 5.13
CA ILE A 102 7.50 22.80 6.55
C ILE A 102 7.95 24.07 7.25
N MET A 103 7.10 24.58 8.13
CA MET A 103 7.32 25.83 8.86
C MET A 103 7.69 25.54 10.30
N MET A 104 8.66 26.27 10.82
CA MET A 104 9.16 26.18 12.18
C MET A 104 9.03 27.54 12.87
N ASN A 105 8.96 27.53 14.20
CA ASN A 105 9.01 28.75 15.01
C ASN A 105 10.41 28.93 15.60
N PRO A 106 11.32 29.66 14.94
CA PRO A 106 12.58 30.04 15.57
C PRO A 106 12.29 31.10 16.65
N TRP A 107 12.83 30.88 17.85
CA TRP A 107 12.77 31.77 19.02
C TRP A 107 11.45 31.87 19.79
N GLY A 108 10.45 31.02 19.48
CA GLY A 108 9.15 31.12 20.16
C GLY A 108 8.43 32.44 19.88
N LEU A 109 8.80 33.13 18.80
CA LEU A 109 8.17 34.35 18.32
C LEU A 109 6.96 33.99 17.45
N ASP A 110 5.97 34.87 17.31
CA ASP A 110 4.76 34.55 16.53
C ASP A 110 5.01 34.36 15.01
N LYS A 111 6.25 34.53 14.52
CA LYS A 111 6.60 34.41 13.10
C LYS A 111 7.16 33.03 12.76
N LEU A 112 6.35 32.24 12.04
CA LEU A 112 6.80 31.00 11.42
C LEU A 112 7.73 31.27 10.22
N ARG A 113 8.77 30.44 10.07
CA ARG A 113 9.72 30.49 8.95
C ARG A 113 9.87 29.11 8.29
N PRO A 114 9.91 29.03 6.95
CA PRO A 114 10.07 27.76 6.24
C PRO A 114 11.47 27.15 6.38
N LEU A 115 11.51 25.83 6.20
CA LEU A 115 12.72 25.06 5.95
C LEU A 115 13.20 25.28 4.50
N GLU A 116 14.47 25.64 4.33
CA GLU A 116 15.15 25.86 3.05
C GLU A 116 16.34 24.92 2.91
N ARG A 117 16.50 24.32 1.72
CA ARG A 117 17.75 23.69 1.29
C ARG A 117 18.82 24.75 1.08
N VAL A 118 19.96 24.58 1.73
CA VAL A 118 21.10 25.47 1.58
C VAL A 118 21.60 25.36 0.13
N GLY A 119 21.48 26.41 -0.68
CA GLY A 119 22.13 26.47 -2.01
C GLY A 119 21.89 25.24 -2.90
N GLY A 120 20.65 25.03 -3.38
CA GLY A 120 20.26 24.19 -4.52
C GLY A 120 20.55 22.68 -4.46
N THR A 121 21.80 22.31 -4.19
CA THR A 121 22.33 20.93 -4.19
C THR A 121 22.91 20.51 -2.84
N SER A 122 23.08 21.42 -1.87
CA SER A 122 23.59 21.02 -0.54
C SER A 122 22.66 20.03 0.14
N PRO A 123 23.17 19.05 0.87
CA PRO A 123 22.34 18.17 1.69
C PRO A 123 21.82 18.87 2.95
N TYR A 124 22.32 20.06 3.28
CA TYR A 124 21.95 20.74 4.53
C TYR A 124 20.73 21.63 4.38
N LEU A 125 20.03 21.80 5.49
CA LEU A 125 18.83 22.63 5.61
C LEU A 125 19.11 23.79 6.57
N LYS A 126 18.42 24.90 6.34
CA LYS A 126 18.39 26.07 7.23
C LYS A 126 16.95 26.58 7.33
N ILE A 127 16.70 27.46 8.28
CA ILE A 127 15.45 28.21 8.36
C ILE A 127 15.66 29.58 7.69
N SER A 128 14.77 29.99 6.79
CA SER A 128 14.88 31.28 6.09
C SER A 128 13.51 31.82 5.66
N GLU A 129 13.47 32.83 4.77
CA GLU A 129 12.22 33.32 4.14
C GLU A 129 11.91 32.60 2.81
N ILE A 130 12.83 31.78 2.30
CA ILE A 130 12.65 30.98 1.07
C ILE A 130 12.22 29.58 1.50
N HIS A 131 11.26 28.98 0.80
CA HIS A 131 10.80 27.65 1.12
C HIS A 131 11.33 26.60 0.14
N THR A 132 11.76 25.47 0.67
CA THR A 132 11.84 24.23 -0.09
C THR A 132 10.51 23.50 0.03
N GLN A 133 10.05 22.94 -1.08
CA GLN A 133 8.82 22.18 -1.13
C GLN A 133 9.13 20.70 -0.85
N PHE A 134 8.39 20.12 0.07
CA PHE A 134 8.58 18.73 0.51
C PHE A 134 7.37 17.87 0.16
N GLY A 135 7.61 16.62 -0.20
CA GLY A 135 6.61 15.59 -0.32
C GLY A 135 6.45 14.82 0.98
N LEU A 136 5.22 14.70 1.49
CA LEU A 136 4.87 13.79 2.57
C LEU A 136 4.32 12.48 2.00
N HIS A 137 5.03 11.40 2.27
CA HIS A 137 4.69 10.06 1.82
C HIS A 137 4.40 9.23 3.05
N ARG A 138 3.12 9.05 3.38
CA ARG A 138 2.74 8.23 4.52
C ARG A 138 3.19 6.81 4.24
N LEU A 139 4.15 6.34 5.02
CA LEU A 139 4.45 4.94 5.17
C LEU A 139 3.30 4.31 5.96
N LYS A 140 2.19 4.10 5.26
CA LYS A 140 1.40 2.91 5.52
C LYS A 140 2.41 1.80 5.28
N ASN A 141 2.80 1.03 6.28
CA ASN A 141 3.42 -0.27 6.01
C ASN A 141 2.22 -1.18 5.79
N PRO A 142 1.58 -1.14 4.61
CA PRO A 142 0.26 -1.71 4.49
C PRO A 142 0.56 -3.20 4.44
N THR A 143 0.24 -3.92 5.52
CA THR A 143 0.48 -5.35 5.58
C THR A 143 0.04 -5.99 4.28
N PHE A 144 -1.07 -5.55 3.72
CA PHE A 144 -1.45 -5.76 2.32
C PHE A 144 -1.40 -4.43 1.55
N ARG A 145 -0.39 -4.22 0.69
CA ARG A 145 -0.31 -3.05 -0.21
C ARG A 145 -1.43 -3.14 -1.24
N ARG A 146 -1.86 -2.00 -1.81
CA ARG A 146 -2.90 -1.95 -2.86
C ARG A 146 -4.22 -2.62 -2.45
N PHE A 147 -4.49 -2.72 -1.16
CA PHE A 147 -5.76 -3.24 -0.67
C PHE A 147 -6.91 -2.35 -1.15
N GLU A 148 -7.88 -2.97 -1.80
CA GLU A 148 -9.10 -2.34 -2.30
C GLU A 148 -10.26 -3.34 -2.29
N TRP A 149 -11.45 -2.88 -1.91
CA TRP A 149 -12.67 -3.63 -2.12
C TRP A 149 -13.13 -3.52 -3.57
N VAL A 150 -13.14 -4.65 -4.29
CA VAL A 150 -13.77 -4.76 -5.61
C VAL A 150 -15.30 -4.85 -5.45
N ILE A 151 -15.76 -5.59 -4.44
CA ILE A 151 -17.15 -5.62 -3.98
C ILE A 151 -17.11 -5.35 -2.47
N PRO A 152 -17.64 -4.20 -1.99
CA PRO A 152 -17.60 -3.83 -0.58
C PRO A 152 -18.01 -4.96 0.36
N GLY A 153 -17.13 -5.33 1.28
CA GLY A 153 -17.37 -6.38 2.29
C GLY A 153 -17.41 -7.82 1.76
N ARG A 154 -17.20 -8.06 0.45
CA ARG A 154 -17.29 -9.41 -0.14
C ARG A 154 -16.05 -9.87 -0.88
N LEU A 155 -15.48 -9.01 -1.72
CA LEU A 155 -14.34 -9.32 -2.57
C LEU A 155 -13.34 -8.17 -2.55
N ALA A 156 -12.14 -8.44 -2.09
CA ALA A 156 -11.03 -7.50 -2.06
C ALA A 156 -9.85 -8.01 -2.90
N ARG A 157 -9.02 -7.07 -3.34
CA ARG A 157 -7.74 -7.34 -3.99
C ARG A 157 -6.60 -6.68 -3.22
N SER A 158 -5.40 -7.21 -3.33
CA SER A 158 -4.19 -6.57 -2.78
C SER A 158 -2.90 -7.17 -3.37
N SER A 159 -1.75 -6.64 -2.95
CA SER A 159 -0.46 -7.32 -2.99
C SER A 159 -0.43 -8.49 -1.99
N ALA A 160 0.58 -9.34 -2.10
CA ALA A 160 0.93 -10.28 -1.05
C ALA A 160 1.35 -9.54 0.24
N PRO A 161 1.15 -10.16 1.42
CA PRO A 161 1.47 -9.51 2.67
C PRO A 161 2.96 -9.24 2.81
N TYR A 162 3.32 -8.00 3.12
CA TYR A 162 4.69 -7.49 3.18
C TYR A 162 5.50 -7.56 1.88
N TYR A 163 4.87 -7.76 0.73
CA TYR A 163 5.55 -7.83 -0.56
C TYR A 163 6.52 -6.66 -0.78
N ASP A 164 7.81 -6.97 -0.98
CA ASP A 164 8.87 -5.99 -1.21
C ASP A 164 9.55 -6.15 -2.58
N GLY A 165 9.41 -7.28 -3.25
CA GLY A 165 9.75 -7.41 -4.67
C GLY A 165 9.63 -8.82 -5.24
N GLU A 166 9.64 -9.83 -4.37
CA GLU A 166 9.66 -11.24 -4.70
C GLU A 166 8.39 -11.95 -4.19
N ASP A 167 7.94 -12.98 -4.92
CA ASP A 167 6.80 -13.80 -4.47
C ASP A 167 7.10 -14.53 -3.13
N THR A 168 8.39 -14.64 -2.72
CA THR A 168 8.83 -15.27 -1.48
C THR A 168 8.69 -14.42 -0.22
N ASP A 169 8.43 -13.12 -0.37
CA ASP A 169 8.42 -12.18 0.77
C ASP A 169 7.15 -12.31 1.62
N GLU A 170 6.22 -13.15 1.17
CA GLU A 170 4.95 -13.38 1.81
C GLU A 170 5.10 -13.86 3.26
N ASN A 171 4.72 -13.00 4.20
CA ASN A 171 4.78 -13.33 5.63
C ASN A 171 3.46 -13.12 6.36
N ILE A 172 2.83 -14.21 6.78
CA ILE A 172 1.68 -14.13 7.70
C ILE A 172 2.16 -14.05 9.16
N ASN A 173 1.82 -12.94 9.82
CA ASN A 173 2.07 -12.68 11.24
C ASN A 173 0.85 -12.10 11.97
N GLU A 174 0.99 -11.76 13.26
CA GLU A 174 -0.09 -11.20 14.06
C GLU A 174 -0.70 -9.96 13.41
N THR A 175 0.14 -9.06 12.91
CA THR A 175 -0.31 -7.81 12.27
C THR A 175 -1.06 -8.08 10.97
N SER A 176 -0.68 -9.09 10.19
CA SER A 176 -1.44 -9.46 8.99
C SER A 176 -2.79 -10.07 9.32
N ILE A 177 -2.85 -10.88 10.38
CA ILE A 177 -4.11 -11.45 10.88
C ILE A 177 -5.02 -10.35 11.43
N GLU A 178 -4.48 -9.40 12.19
CA GLU A 178 -5.22 -8.25 12.69
C GLU A 178 -5.79 -7.40 11.55
N PHE A 179 -4.97 -7.10 10.53
CA PHE A 179 -5.43 -6.42 9.33
C PHE A 179 -6.62 -7.15 8.70
N LEU A 180 -6.50 -8.46 8.46
CA LEU A 180 -7.56 -9.26 7.83
C LEU A 180 -8.85 -9.24 8.67
N ASN A 181 -8.72 -9.40 10.00
CA ASN A 181 -9.86 -9.36 10.91
C ASN A 181 -10.55 -7.99 10.96
N ASN A 182 -9.79 -6.90 10.95
CA ASN A 182 -10.32 -5.54 10.95
C ASN A 182 -11.16 -5.24 9.69
N TYR A 183 -10.82 -5.85 8.56
CA TYR A 183 -11.61 -5.79 7.33
C TYR A 183 -12.64 -6.92 7.19
N GLY A 184 -12.79 -7.77 8.21
CA GLY A 184 -13.73 -8.89 8.22
C GLY A 184 -13.41 -10.01 7.22
N ILE A 185 -12.17 -10.05 6.69
CA ILE A 185 -11.74 -11.08 5.72
C ILE A 185 -11.72 -12.46 6.40
N LYS A 186 -12.37 -13.43 5.77
CA LYS A 186 -12.47 -14.83 6.22
C LYS A 186 -11.84 -15.83 5.27
N ASN A 187 -11.41 -15.39 4.09
CA ASN A 187 -10.84 -16.26 3.07
C ASN A 187 -9.76 -15.54 2.27
N ILE A 188 -8.69 -16.26 1.96
CA ILE A 188 -7.56 -15.81 1.16
C ILE A 188 -7.42 -16.72 -0.05
N ILE A 189 -7.27 -16.12 -1.23
CA ILE A 189 -6.86 -16.81 -2.45
C ILE A 189 -5.52 -16.21 -2.90
N SER A 190 -4.44 -16.98 -2.77
CA SER A 190 -3.09 -16.59 -3.20
C SER A 190 -2.77 -17.18 -4.56
N LEU A 191 -2.29 -16.33 -5.47
CA LEU A 191 -1.76 -16.70 -6.78
C LEU A 191 -0.23 -16.60 -6.87
N ASN A 192 0.46 -16.59 -5.73
CA ASN A 192 1.92 -16.58 -5.69
C ASN A 192 2.52 -17.89 -6.22
N SER A 193 3.75 -17.81 -6.71
CA SER A 193 4.48 -19.01 -7.16
C SER A 193 4.86 -19.96 -6.01
N VAL A 194 5.02 -19.40 -4.80
CA VAL A 194 5.36 -20.09 -3.54
C VAL A 194 4.15 -20.13 -2.62
N GLU A 195 3.93 -21.29 -1.99
CA GLU A 195 2.87 -21.47 -0.99
C GLU A 195 3.35 -21.03 0.40
N LEU A 196 2.43 -20.52 1.23
CA LEU A 196 2.69 -20.32 2.66
C LEU A 196 3.17 -21.59 3.37
N SER A 197 4.06 -21.41 4.34
CA SER A 197 4.50 -22.50 5.21
C SER A 197 3.35 -23.08 6.05
N LEU A 198 3.49 -24.32 6.51
CA LEU A 198 2.50 -24.98 7.36
C LEU A 198 2.19 -24.14 8.62
N ARG A 199 3.23 -23.58 9.26
CA ARG A 199 3.08 -22.72 10.44
C ARG A 199 2.22 -21.49 10.16
N GLN A 200 2.38 -20.86 8.99
CA GLN A 200 1.58 -19.69 8.61
C GLN A 200 0.12 -20.07 8.32
N LYS A 201 -0.09 -21.19 7.62
CA LYS A 201 -1.44 -21.75 7.40
C LYS A 201 -2.15 -22.09 8.70
N ASP A 202 -1.44 -22.65 9.67
CA ASP A 202 -2.00 -22.97 10.99
C ASP A 202 -2.44 -21.70 11.75
N ARG A 203 -1.71 -20.59 11.62
CA ARG A 203 -2.07 -19.31 12.23
C ARG A 203 -3.33 -18.71 11.60
N LEU A 204 -3.45 -18.77 10.27
CA LEU A 204 -4.68 -18.36 9.57
C LEU A 204 -5.87 -19.19 10.03
N ARG A 205 -5.70 -20.52 10.10
CA ARG A 205 -6.74 -21.44 10.58
C ARG A 205 -7.15 -21.12 12.02
N ALA A 206 -6.21 -20.87 12.91
CA ALA A 206 -6.49 -20.47 14.29
C ALA A 206 -7.26 -19.15 14.40
N ALA A 207 -7.07 -18.24 13.43
CA ALA A 207 -7.83 -17.00 13.32
C ALA A 207 -9.19 -17.16 12.60
N GLY A 208 -9.56 -18.37 12.17
CA GLY A 208 -10.79 -18.62 11.41
C GLY A 208 -10.74 -18.06 9.99
N ILE A 209 -9.55 -17.98 9.39
CA ILE A 209 -9.31 -17.51 8.02
C ILE A 209 -8.91 -18.70 7.15
N SER A 210 -9.71 -18.98 6.12
CA SER A 210 -9.40 -20.00 5.12
C SER A 210 -8.32 -19.51 4.15
N TYR A 211 -7.49 -20.42 3.66
CA TYR A 211 -6.43 -20.13 2.70
C TYR A 211 -6.44 -21.14 1.56
N SER A 212 -6.45 -20.63 0.33
CA SER A 212 -6.30 -21.42 -0.89
C SER A 212 -5.11 -20.90 -1.69
N HIS A 213 -4.20 -21.79 -2.05
CA HIS A 213 -3.08 -21.50 -2.93
C HIS A 213 -3.35 -22.05 -4.32
N ILE A 214 -3.37 -21.16 -5.32
CA ILE A 214 -3.59 -21.49 -6.72
C ILE A 214 -2.35 -21.04 -7.47
N ARG A 215 -1.35 -21.93 -7.49
CA ARG A 215 -0.02 -21.64 -7.99
C ARG A 215 -0.06 -21.11 -9.43
N ALA A 216 0.36 -19.86 -9.61
CA ALA A 216 0.51 -19.25 -10.93
C ALA A 216 1.97 -18.82 -11.13
N VAL A 217 2.61 -19.33 -12.17
CA VAL A 217 4.01 -19.01 -12.50
C VAL A 217 4.06 -17.67 -13.25
N GLU A 218 5.11 -16.89 -13.02
CA GLU A 218 5.25 -15.51 -13.50
C GLU A 218 4.94 -15.34 -15.00
N CYS A 219 4.22 -14.26 -15.32
CA CYS A 219 3.80 -13.86 -16.67
C CYS A 219 2.95 -14.86 -17.47
N THR A 220 2.52 -15.98 -16.87
CA THR A 220 1.59 -16.91 -17.52
C THR A 220 0.15 -16.66 -17.10
N ALA A 221 -0.77 -16.85 -18.06
CA ALA A 221 -2.19 -16.89 -17.77
C ALA A 221 -2.49 -18.14 -16.93
N VAL A 222 -3.40 -18.01 -15.96
CA VAL A 222 -3.92 -19.19 -15.26
C VAL A 222 -4.73 -20.07 -16.21
N THR A 223 -4.76 -21.38 -15.97
CA THR A 223 -5.51 -22.34 -16.80
C THR A 223 -7.01 -22.29 -16.52
N GLN A 224 -7.81 -22.94 -17.38
CA GLN A 224 -9.26 -23.03 -17.18
C GLN A 224 -9.62 -23.78 -15.90
N GLU A 225 -8.87 -24.81 -15.55
CA GLU A 225 -9.03 -25.56 -14.29
C GLU A 225 -8.69 -24.70 -13.08
N GLN A 226 -7.69 -23.82 -13.21
CA GLN A 226 -7.34 -22.86 -12.15
C GLN A 226 -8.43 -21.80 -11.97
N PHE A 227 -9.10 -21.36 -13.04
CA PHE A 227 -10.31 -20.53 -12.91
C PHE A 227 -11.40 -21.24 -12.11
N ASP A 228 -11.63 -22.53 -12.36
CA ASP A 228 -12.61 -23.32 -11.61
C ASP A 228 -12.21 -23.46 -10.13
N GLN A 229 -10.92 -23.61 -9.84
CA GLN A 229 -10.39 -23.61 -8.47
C GLN A 229 -10.60 -22.26 -7.78
N ILE A 230 -10.34 -21.14 -8.47
CA ILE A 230 -10.58 -19.79 -7.96
C ILE A 230 -12.06 -19.63 -7.59
N TRP A 231 -12.96 -20.02 -8.50
CA TRP A 231 -14.40 -19.94 -8.25
C TRP A 231 -14.82 -20.80 -7.06
N LYS A 232 -14.38 -22.06 -7.02
CA LYS A 232 -14.68 -22.98 -5.91
C LYS A 232 -14.21 -22.45 -4.57
N ALA A 233 -13.04 -21.81 -4.53
CA ALA A 233 -12.49 -21.21 -3.32
C ALA A 233 -13.26 -19.94 -2.87
N TYR A 234 -13.99 -19.28 -3.78
CA TYR A 234 -14.69 -18.03 -3.52
C TYR A 234 -16.20 -18.18 -3.27
N ASP A 235 -16.90 -18.99 -4.08
CA ASP A 235 -18.37 -19.03 -4.20
C ASP A 235 -19.10 -19.08 -2.85
N LYS A 236 -18.69 -20.02 -2.00
CA LYS A 236 -19.32 -20.27 -0.68
C LYS A 236 -18.52 -19.70 0.49
N ALA A 237 -17.45 -18.96 0.22
CA ALA A 237 -16.62 -18.36 1.24
C ALA A 237 -17.20 -17.04 1.75
N GLY A 238 -16.76 -16.60 2.94
CA GLY A 238 -17.02 -15.26 3.44
C GLY A 238 -16.25 -14.18 2.67
N ALA A 239 -16.12 -12.99 3.27
CA ALA A 239 -15.33 -11.90 2.70
C ALA A 239 -13.93 -12.40 2.30
N THR A 240 -13.59 -12.26 1.02
CA THR A 240 -12.42 -12.89 0.41
C THR A 240 -11.45 -11.83 -0.08
N ILE A 241 -10.16 -12.02 0.20
CA ILE A 241 -9.07 -11.25 -0.41
C ILE A 241 -8.34 -12.13 -1.43
N VAL A 242 -8.05 -11.56 -2.59
CA VAL A 242 -7.26 -12.20 -3.65
C VAL A 242 -5.96 -11.41 -3.84
N TYR A 243 -4.83 -12.10 -3.89
CA TYR A 243 -3.56 -11.46 -4.20
C TYR A 243 -2.59 -12.35 -4.98
N CYS A 244 -1.64 -11.68 -5.61
CA CYS A 244 -0.33 -12.18 -6.03
C CYS A 244 0.72 -11.20 -5.46
N GLY A 245 2.01 -11.42 -5.72
CA GLY A 245 3.11 -10.60 -5.21
C GLY A 245 2.80 -9.11 -5.25
N TYR A 246 2.73 -8.52 -6.44
CA TYR A 246 2.42 -7.10 -6.60
C TYR A 246 0.95 -6.71 -6.45
N GLY A 247 0.01 -7.64 -6.70
CA GLY A 247 -1.43 -7.36 -6.65
C GLY A 247 -2.08 -6.91 -7.97
N ASP A 248 -1.36 -6.98 -9.09
CA ASP A 248 -1.88 -6.81 -10.47
C ASP A 248 -1.62 -8.09 -11.30
N GLY A 249 -2.04 -8.10 -12.57
CA GLY A 249 -1.84 -9.24 -13.49
C GLY A 249 -2.65 -10.45 -13.06
N ARG A 250 -2.00 -11.39 -12.34
CA ARG A 250 -2.62 -12.62 -11.79
C ARG A 250 -3.79 -12.31 -10.86
N THR A 251 -3.64 -11.29 -10.01
CA THR A 251 -4.75 -10.83 -9.14
C THR A 251 -5.92 -10.33 -9.98
N GLY A 252 -5.65 -9.48 -10.97
CA GLY A 252 -6.68 -8.96 -11.87
C GLY A 252 -7.39 -10.03 -12.68
N MET A 253 -6.67 -11.08 -13.09
CA MET A 253 -7.27 -12.25 -13.72
C MET A 253 -8.26 -12.97 -12.81
N ALA A 254 -7.85 -13.27 -11.57
CA ALA A 254 -8.70 -13.96 -10.62
C ALA A 254 -9.94 -13.14 -10.25
N ILE A 255 -9.79 -11.82 -10.05
CA ILE A 255 -10.91 -10.90 -9.85
C ILE A 255 -11.87 -10.91 -11.05
N SER A 256 -11.34 -10.81 -12.27
CA SER A 256 -12.14 -10.81 -13.49
C SER A 256 -12.87 -12.14 -13.68
N ALA A 257 -12.21 -13.27 -13.40
CA ALA A 257 -12.81 -14.59 -13.47
C ALA A 257 -13.97 -14.74 -12.48
N ILE A 258 -13.79 -14.30 -11.23
CA ILE A 258 -14.87 -14.30 -10.22
C ILE A 258 -16.06 -13.49 -10.72
N GLN A 259 -15.84 -12.29 -11.25
CA GLN A 259 -16.90 -11.44 -11.78
C GLN A 259 -17.63 -12.09 -12.97
N LEU A 260 -16.91 -12.76 -13.87
CA LEU A 260 -17.50 -13.53 -14.97
C LEU A 260 -18.38 -14.67 -14.45
N PHE A 261 -17.91 -15.45 -13.47
CA PHE A 261 -18.72 -16.51 -12.86
C PHE A 261 -19.96 -15.99 -12.11
N GLN A 262 -19.91 -14.75 -11.62
CA GLN A 262 -21.07 -14.05 -11.05
C GLN A 262 -22.04 -13.50 -12.12
N GLY A 263 -21.78 -13.73 -13.41
CA GLY A 263 -22.61 -13.28 -14.52
C GLY A 263 -22.36 -11.84 -14.96
N ARG A 264 -21.27 -11.20 -14.52
CA ARG A 264 -20.93 -9.84 -14.96
C ARG A 264 -20.37 -9.90 -16.38
N ALA A 265 -20.99 -9.17 -17.30
CA ALA A 265 -20.43 -8.95 -18.62
C ALA A 265 -19.18 -8.06 -18.51
N LEU A 266 -18.02 -8.61 -18.88
CA LEU A 266 -16.75 -7.90 -18.93
C LEU A 266 -16.16 -8.02 -20.33
N GLY A 267 -15.66 -6.91 -20.85
CA GLY A 267 -14.79 -6.88 -22.03
C GLY A 267 -13.38 -6.46 -21.64
N ASP A 268 -12.52 -6.26 -22.65
CA ASP A 268 -11.12 -5.89 -22.46
C ASP A 268 -10.92 -4.71 -21.51
N SER A 269 -11.73 -3.64 -21.62
CA SER A 269 -11.64 -2.49 -20.71
C SER A 269 -11.88 -2.88 -19.25
N GLY A 270 -12.90 -3.69 -18.97
CA GLY A 270 -13.20 -4.17 -17.62
C GLY A 270 -12.09 -5.06 -17.05
N TYR A 271 -11.46 -5.90 -17.88
CA TYR A 271 -10.29 -6.67 -17.46
C TYR A 271 -9.10 -5.77 -17.12
N ARG A 272 -8.87 -4.71 -17.91
CA ARG A 272 -7.79 -3.74 -17.67
C ARG A 272 -8.03 -2.91 -16.40
N GLU A 273 -9.27 -2.51 -16.13
CA GLU A 273 -9.66 -1.84 -14.88
C GLU A 273 -9.38 -2.73 -13.67
N ASN A 274 -9.60 -4.04 -13.79
CA ASN A 274 -9.22 -5.03 -12.77
C ASN A 274 -7.71 -5.28 -12.68
N GLY A 275 -6.88 -4.63 -13.50
CA GLY A 275 -5.41 -4.73 -13.44
C GLY A 275 -4.82 -5.92 -14.22
N VAL A 276 -5.52 -6.47 -15.21
CA VAL A 276 -4.95 -7.49 -16.13
C VAL A 276 -3.89 -6.86 -17.05
N GLN A 277 -2.73 -7.50 -17.18
CA GLN A 277 -1.54 -6.84 -17.73
C GLN A 277 -1.13 -7.29 -19.14
N CYS A 278 -1.23 -8.58 -19.48
CA CYS A 278 -0.74 -9.08 -20.78
C CYS A 278 -1.81 -9.77 -21.63
N LEU A 279 -1.51 -9.90 -22.94
CA LEU A 279 -2.45 -10.41 -23.94
C LEU A 279 -2.85 -11.87 -23.70
N SER A 280 -1.94 -12.70 -23.19
CA SER A 280 -2.24 -14.10 -22.83
C SER A 280 -3.30 -14.19 -21.73
N GLN A 281 -3.27 -13.28 -20.76
CA GLN A 281 -4.26 -13.21 -19.68
C GLN A 281 -5.63 -12.80 -20.20
N LEU A 282 -5.69 -11.82 -21.11
CA LEU A 282 -6.92 -11.40 -21.77
C LEU A 282 -7.52 -12.55 -22.59
N ALA A 283 -6.71 -13.24 -23.38
CA ALA A 283 -7.15 -14.38 -24.18
C ALA A 283 -7.73 -15.52 -23.31
N ALA A 284 -7.11 -15.80 -22.16
CA ALA A 284 -7.60 -16.80 -21.21
C ALA A 284 -8.95 -16.39 -20.58
N LEU A 285 -9.13 -15.10 -20.26
CA LEU A 285 -10.41 -14.57 -19.75
C LEU A 285 -11.51 -14.57 -20.81
N ASN A 286 -11.19 -14.26 -22.06
CA ASN A 286 -12.14 -14.37 -23.17
C ASN A 286 -12.58 -15.83 -23.38
N THR A 287 -11.63 -16.77 -23.35
CA THR A 287 -11.94 -18.21 -23.39
C THR A 287 -12.84 -18.63 -22.23
N LEU A 288 -12.61 -18.08 -21.02
CA LEU A 288 -13.46 -18.33 -19.87
C LEU A 288 -14.88 -17.77 -20.08
N SER A 289 -14.99 -16.53 -20.57
CA SER A 289 -16.26 -15.87 -20.86
C SER A 289 -17.08 -16.67 -21.87
N ASP A 290 -16.46 -17.08 -22.99
CA ASP A 290 -17.10 -17.92 -24.01
C ASP A 290 -17.57 -19.26 -23.42
N ARG A 291 -16.77 -19.88 -22.55
CA ARG A 291 -17.11 -21.13 -21.87
C ARG A 291 -18.32 -20.99 -20.95
N ILE A 292 -18.44 -19.86 -20.23
CA ILE A 292 -19.57 -19.58 -19.33
C ILE A 292 -20.83 -19.31 -20.15
N ASN A 293 -20.75 -18.43 -21.14
CA ASN A 293 -21.90 -18.05 -21.99
C ASN A 293 -22.37 -19.21 -22.89
N GLY A 294 -21.45 -20.07 -23.33
CA GLY A 294 -21.76 -21.30 -24.08
C GLY A 294 -22.43 -22.39 -23.25
N ARG A 295 -22.39 -22.34 -21.92
CA ARG A 295 -23.13 -23.28 -21.05
C ARG A 295 -24.59 -22.86 -20.82
N GLU A 296 -24.92 -21.57 -20.92
CA GLU A 296 -26.29 -21.08 -20.77
C GLU A 296 -27.19 -21.39 -21.98
N SER A 297 -26.61 -21.81 -23.11
CA SER A 297 -27.34 -22.08 -24.37
C SER A 297 -27.71 -23.56 -24.61
N LEU A 298 -27.45 -24.47 -23.67
CA LEU A 298 -27.95 -25.85 -23.77
C LEU A 298 -29.41 -25.91 -23.30
N PRO A 299 -30.41 -26.12 -24.20
CA PRO A 299 -31.78 -26.30 -23.77
C PRO A 299 -31.87 -27.57 -22.93
N ILE A 300 -32.57 -27.47 -21.80
CA ILE A 300 -33.01 -28.61 -21.01
C ILE A 300 -33.82 -29.50 -21.95
N SER A 301 -33.23 -30.62 -22.36
CA SER A 301 -33.95 -31.70 -23.02
C SER A 301 -34.99 -32.22 -22.03
N VAL A 302 -36.23 -31.75 -22.19
CA VAL A 302 -37.39 -32.36 -21.55
C VAL A 302 -37.58 -33.70 -22.24
N SER A 303 -37.03 -34.75 -21.63
CA SER A 303 -37.34 -36.12 -21.97
C SER A 303 -38.82 -36.34 -21.70
N HIS A 304 -39.58 -36.50 -22.78
CA HIS A 304 -40.93 -37.07 -22.78
C HIS A 304 -40.92 -38.40 -22.03
N TYR A 305 -41.56 -38.45 -20.87
CA TYR A 305 -42.12 -39.71 -20.36
C TYR A 305 -43.55 -39.83 -20.88
N LEU A 306 -43.70 -40.65 -21.93
CA LEU A 306 -44.93 -41.33 -22.27
C LEU A 306 -44.70 -42.82 -21.98
N CYS A 307 -45.29 -43.30 -20.89
CA CYS A 307 -45.90 -44.62 -20.74
C CYS A 307 -46.81 -44.55 -19.52
#